data_AF-A0A537QB18-F1
#
_entry.id   AF-A0A537QB18-F1
#
_cell.length_a   1.000
_cell.length_b   1.000
_cell.length_c   1.000
_cell.angle_alpha   90.00
_cell.angle_beta   90.00
_cell.angle_gamma   90.00
#
_symmetry.space_group_name_H-M   'P 1'
#
loop_
_entity.id
_entity.type
_entity.pdbx_description
1 polymer ?
#
loop_
_entity_poly.entity_id
_entity_poly.type
_entity_poly.pdbx_seq_one_letter_code
_entity_poly.pdbx_strand_id
1 'polypeptide(L)' 'MTAIGWIQIILYCAIIAALAKPLGWYMTRVFNGERTFLSPILRPVEASLYWIGGVDERREQHWLTYTVAMLL' A
#
# COMPACT_ATOMS: atom_id res chain seq x y z
N MET A 1 -29.26 3.56 -23.48
CA MET A 1 -28.43 2.69 -22.62
C MET A 1 -28.52 1.26 -23.14
N THR A 2 -27.44 0.69 -23.67
CA THR A 2 -27.45 -0.65 -24.26
C THR A 2 -27.21 -1.72 -23.19
N ALA A 3 -27.81 -2.90 -23.34
CA ALA A 3 -27.63 -4.02 -22.41
C ALA A 3 -26.15 -4.46 -22.30
N ILE A 4 -25.40 -4.36 -23.39
CA ILE A 4 -23.96 -4.63 -23.44
C ILE A 4 -23.18 -3.68 -22.52
N GLY A 5 -23.52 -2.38 -22.50
CA GLY A 5 -22.83 -1.40 -21.64
C GLY A 5 -23.05 -1.70 -20.15
N TRP A 6 -24.26 -2.10 -19.77
CA TRP A 6 -24.54 -2.50 -18.38
C TRP A 6 -23.75 -3.76 -17.97
N ILE A 7 -23.67 -4.76 -18.84
CA ILE A 7 -22.89 -5.98 -18.59
C ILE A 7 -21.40 -5.65 -18.43
N GLN A 8 -20.85 -4.76 -19.25
CA GLN A 8 -19.44 -4.32 -19.14
C GLN A 8 -19.16 -3.64 -17.80
N ILE A 9 -20.05 -2.75 -17.34
CA ILE A 9 -19.90 -2.06 -16.05
C ILE A 9 -19.90 -3.07 -14.89
N ILE A 10 -20.86 -4.01 -14.89
CA ILE A 10 -20.94 -5.03 -13.84
C ILE A 10 -19.68 -5.90 -13.84
N LEU A 11 -19.24 -6.35 -15.02
CA LEU A 11 -18.04 -7.16 -15.15
C LEU A 11 -16.78 -6.41 -14.68
N TYR A 12 -16.63 -5.15 -15.07
CA TYR A 12 -15.53 -4.29 -14.64
C TYR A 12 -15.50 -4.12 -13.11
N CYS A 13 -16.63 -3.79 -12.50
CA CYS A 13 -16.75 -3.66 -11.05
C CYS A 13 -16.45 -4.97 -10.33
N ALA A 14 -16.93 -6.11 -10.86
CA ALA A 14 -16.66 -7.43 -10.28
C ALA A 14 -15.16 -7.76 -10.31
N ILE A 15 -14.48 -7.49 -11.41
CA ILE A 15 -13.03 -7.68 -11.55
C ILE A 15 -12.28 -6.80 -10.54
N ILE A 16 -12.63 -5.51 -10.44
CA ILE A 16 -12.00 -4.62 -9.47
C ILE A 16 -12.21 -5.11 -8.04
N ALA A 17 -13.43 -5.48 -7.67
CA ALA A 17 -13.71 -5.97 -6.32
C ALA A 17 -12.93 -7.26 -6.02
N ALA A 18 -12.81 -8.16 -7.01
CA ALA A 18 -12.02 -9.37 -6.89
C ALA A 18 -10.52 -9.09 -6.69
N LEU A 19 -9.98 -8.03 -7.31
CA LEU A 19 -8.58 -7.61 -7.17
C LEU A 19 -8.33 -6.77 -5.90
N ALA A 20 -9.31 -6.00 -5.47
CA ALA A 20 -9.22 -5.17 -4.27
C ALA A 20 -9.00 -6.01 -3.00
N LYS A 21 -9.61 -7.21 -2.92
CA LYS A 21 -9.44 -8.11 -1.77
C LYS A 21 -8.00 -8.61 -1.55
N PRO A 22 -7.33 -9.25 -2.53
CA PRO A 22 -5.95 -9.70 -2.36
C PRO A 22 -4.98 -8.53 -2.20
N LEU A 23 -5.20 -7.42 -2.91
CA LEU A 23 -4.36 -6.23 -2.81
C LEU A 23 -4.49 -5.55 -1.45
N GLY A 24 -5.71 -5.38 -0.94
CA GLY A 24 -5.96 -4.84 0.39
C GLY A 24 -5.34 -5.70 1.49
N TRP A 25 -5.45 -7.03 1.39
CA TRP A 25 -4.80 -7.94 2.33
C TRP A 25 -3.27 -7.84 2.30
N TYR A 26 -2.68 -7.69 1.11
CA TYR A 26 -1.25 -7.41 0.98
C TYR A 26 -0.88 -6.07 1.65
N MET A 27 -1.64 -5.00 1.40
CA MET A 27 -1.42 -3.69 2.02
C MET A 27 -1.50 -3.74 3.54
N THR A 28 -2.48 -4.44 4.12
CA THR A 28 -2.58 -4.63 5.57
C THR A 28 -1.32 -5.28 6.13
N ARG A 29 -0.79 -6.32 5.47
CA ARG A 29 0.44 -6.99 5.92
C ARG A 29 1.65 -6.07 5.84
N VAL A 30 1.77 -5.30 4.76
CA VAL A 30 2.87 -4.32 4.59
C VAL A 30 2.81 -3.24 5.68
N PHE A 31 1.65 -2.62 5.89
CA PHE A 31 1.50 -1.55 6.88
C PHE A 31 1.63 -2.04 8.34
N ASN A 32 1.29 -3.30 8.63
CA ASN A 32 1.54 -3.90 9.94
C ASN A 32 3.01 -4.34 10.14
N GLY A 33 3.87 -4.19 9.13
CA GLY A 33 5.26 -4.66 9.18
C GLY A 33 5.41 -6.19 9.18
N GLU A 34 4.37 -6.91 8.74
CA GLU A 34 4.41 -8.37 8.62
C GLU A 34 5.28 -8.81 7.44
N ARG A 35 5.88 -10.01 7.55
CA ARG A 35 6.67 -10.58 6.45
C ARG A 35 5.73 -11.00 5.31
N THR A 36 5.74 -10.26 4.22
CA THR A 36 5.10 -10.62 2.95
C THR A 36 6.04 -11.45 2.08
N PHE A 37 5.50 -12.07 1.02
CA PHE A 37 6.28 -12.90 0.10
C PHE A 37 7.41 -12.13 -0.61
N LEU A 38 7.24 -10.82 -0.78
CA LEU A 38 8.24 -9.91 -1.36
C LEU A 38 9.16 -9.27 -0.31
N SER A 39 8.85 -9.42 0.99
CA SER A 39 9.66 -8.86 2.07
C SER A 39 11.13 -9.29 2.09
N PRO A 40 11.58 -10.50 1.69
CA PRO A 40 13.02 -10.80 1.68
C PRO A 40 13.82 -9.95 0.68
N ILE A 41 13.19 -9.42 -0.37
CA ILE A 41 13.83 -8.56 -1.37
C ILE A 41 13.57 -7.08 -1.05
N LEU A 42 12.35 -6.73 -0.63
CA LEU A 42 11.96 -5.34 -0.39
C LEU A 42 12.52 -4.78 0.92
N ARG A 43 12.59 -5.57 2.01
CA ARG A 43 13.16 -5.11 3.29
C ARG A 43 14.58 -4.55 3.18
N PRO A 44 15.57 -5.23 2.54
CA PRO A 44 16.91 -4.68 2.45
C PRO A 44 16.95 -3.40 1.61
N VAL A 45 16.08 -3.27 0.60
CA VAL A 45 15.97 -2.04 -0.20
C VAL A 45 15.38 -0.90 0.62
N GLU A 46 14.29 -1.14 1.35
CA GLU A 46 13.67 -0.18 2.27
C GLU A 46 14.66 0.27 3.35
N ALA A 47 15.34 -0.68 4.00
CA ALA A 47 16.35 -0.36 5.01
C ALA A 47 17.52 0.45 4.42
N SER A 48 17.93 0.18 3.18
CA SER A 48 18.97 0.95 2.50
C SER A 48 18.50 2.37 2.19
N LEU A 49 17.26 2.54 1.73
CA LEU A 49 16.65 3.84 1.47
C LEU A 49 16.48 4.65 2.76
N TYR A 50 16.00 4.03 3.84
CA TYR A 50 15.90 4.65 5.16
C TYR A 50 17.27 5.07 5.70
N TRP A 51 18.29 4.21 5.53
CA TRP A 51 19.65 4.53 5.95
C TRP A 51 20.23 5.72 5.18
N ILE A 52 20.05 5.77 3.85
CA ILE A 52 20.50 6.91 3.01
C ILE A 52 19.72 8.18 3.37
N GLY A 53 18.43 8.07 3.65
CA GLY A 53 17.57 9.19 4.05
C GLY A 53 17.73 9.64 5.50
N GLY A 54 18.52 8.93 6.31
CA GLY A 54 18.62 9.18 7.76
C GLY A 54 17.30 8.97 8.51
N VAL A 55 16.37 8.21 7.93
CA VAL A 55 15.04 7.95 8.48
C VAL A 55 15.13 6.77 9.44
N ASP A 56 14.72 7.00 10.69
CA ASP A 56 14.59 5.93 11.68
C ASP A 56 13.18 5.35 11.60
N GLU A 57 13.04 4.19 10.94
CA GLU A 57 11.78 3.44 10.80
C GLU A 57 11.15 3.08 12.16
N ARG A 58 11.92 3.08 13.26
CA ARG A 58 11.43 2.74 14.60
C ARG A 58 10.88 3.93 15.37
N ARG A 59 11.04 5.16 14.86
CA ARG A 59 10.46 6.35 15.48
C ARG A 59 9.03 6.52 15.02
N GLU A 60 8.08 6.33 15.93
CA GLU A 60 6.70 6.76 15.70
C GLU A 60 6.67 8.28 15.49
N GLN A 61 6.08 8.72 14.37
CA GLN A 61 5.80 10.14 14.15
C GLN A 61 4.52 10.52 14.88
N HIS A 62 4.61 11.55 15.73
CA HIS A 62 3.41 12.22 16.24
C HIS A 62 2.62 12.86 15.08
N TRP A 63 1.29 12.93 15.21
CA TRP A 63 0.41 13.40 14.13
C TRP A 63 0.78 14.80 13.60
N LEU A 64 1.25 15.72 14.47
CA LEU A 64 1.74 17.05 14.05
C LEU A 64 2.98 16.92 13.17
N THR A 65 3.96 16.13 13.60
CA THR A 65 5.20 15.89 12.84
C THR A 65 4.91 15.25 11.49
N TYR A 66 3.97 14.30 11.44
CA TYR A 66 3.51 13.67 10.19
C TYR A 66 2.84 14.68 9.26
N THR A 67 1.92 15.49 9.79
CA THR A 67 1.20 16.52 9.01
C THR A 67 2.15 17.55 8.43
N VAL A 68 3.10 18.04 9.23
CA VAL A 68 4.13 18.99 8.80
C VAL A 68 5.01 18.36 7.72
N ALA A 69 5.49 17.12 7.92
CA ALA A 69 6.34 16.43 6.94
C ALA A 69 5.63 16.11 5.61
N MET A 70 4.29 16.00 5.57
CA MET A 70 3.55 15.83 4.33
C MET A 70 3.29 17.13 3.57
N LEU A 71 3.27 18.27 4.27
CA LEU A 71 2.86 19.57 3.71
C LEU A 71 4.03 20.50 3.36
N LEU A 72 5.21 20.28 3.95
CA LEU A 72 6.45 21.02 3.71
C LEU A 72 7.44 20.17 2.93
#